data_AF-A0A8B8NCT3-F1
#
_entry.id   AF-A0A8B8NCT3-F1
#
_cell.length_a   1.000
_cell.length_b   1.000
_cell.length_c   1.000
_cell.angle_alpha   90.00
_cell.angle_beta   90.00
_cell.angle_gamma   90.00
#
_symmetry.space_group_name_H-M   'P 1'
#
loop_
_entity.id
_entity.type
_entity.pdbx_description
1 polymer ?
#
loop_
_entity_poly.entity_id
_entity_poly.type
_entity_poly.pdbx_seq_one_letter_code
_entity_poly.pdbx_strand_id
1 'polypeptide(L)'
;MTAETQYSTVMMASSGDSGSSNSSSWTGKTSFEERVMLEPWPVTHNIGWEESIKNRLALLERQESPFLLDKGKGVYWAEIKVELDNCSSQKEYDRLLNFENRDLQIREQKHAAYSIFKDILAQHPALEKNAAYNPDEAFVDFVNAKRDALDHQGGDVAVRDQWEIDFFERSFKKYSKAWPKLSLSKGDTF
;
A
#
# COMPACT_ATOMS: atom_id res chain seq x y z
N MET A 1 73.03 -20.49 -21.84
CA MET A 1 73.78 -19.73 -20.83
C MET A 1 72.83 -19.41 -19.69
N THR A 2 73.28 -19.83 -18.51
CA THR A 2 72.74 -19.86 -17.14
C THR A 2 72.21 -18.55 -16.56
N ALA A 3 71.19 -18.65 -15.68
CA ALA A 3 71.21 -18.25 -14.25
C ALA A 3 69.80 -18.50 -13.67
N GLU A 4 69.53 -19.57 -12.90
CA GLU A 4 69.65 -19.70 -11.44
C GLU A 4 69.21 -18.49 -10.61
N THR A 5 68.20 -18.67 -9.75
CA THR A 5 68.27 -18.46 -8.28
C THR A 5 67.08 -19.16 -7.60
N GLN A 6 67.42 -19.99 -6.61
CA GLN A 6 66.52 -20.69 -5.68
C GLN A 6 66.10 -19.76 -4.55
N TYR A 7 64.92 -19.96 -3.94
CA TYR A 7 64.78 -19.98 -2.47
C TYR A 7 63.62 -20.90 -2.06
N SER A 8 63.94 -21.74 -1.08
CA SER A 8 63.13 -22.76 -0.43
C SER A 8 62.48 -22.19 0.83
N THR A 9 61.29 -22.67 1.22
CA THR A 9 60.91 -22.93 2.63
C THR A 9 59.73 -23.90 2.67
N VAL A 10 59.83 -24.84 3.61
CA VAL A 10 59.15 -26.13 3.71
C VAL A 10 58.16 -26.10 4.89
N MET A 11 57.30 -27.14 4.97
CA MET A 11 56.66 -27.75 6.17
C MET A 11 55.19 -27.31 6.43
N MET A 12 54.17 -28.16 6.60
CA MET A 12 54.07 -29.59 7.00
C MET A 12 52.65 -30.17 6.76
N ALA A 13 52.60 -31.50 6.51
CA ALA A 13 51.66 -32.54 7.01
C ALA A 13 50.12 -32.37 6.84
N SER A 14 49.28 -33.39 6.69
CA SER A 14 49.34 -34.85 6.52
C SER A 14 47.88 -35.34 6.39
N SER A 15 47.69 -36.50 5.76
CA SER A 15 46.63 -37.51 5.98
C SER A 15 45.60 -37.69 4.85
N GLY A 16 45.23 -38.96 4.65
CA GLY A 16 44.49 -39.54 3.50
C GLY A 16 43.09 -38.97 3.25
N ASP A 17 42.34 -39.43 2.25
CA ASP A 17 42.01 -40.83 2.01
C ASP A 17 41.51 -41.02 0.56
N SER A 18 41.52 -42.28 0.18
CA SER A 18 40.96 -42.92 -1.00
C SER A 18 39.50 -42.55 -1.33
N GLY A 19 39.13 -42.79 -2.58
CA GLY A 19 37.98 -42.19 -3.23
C GLY A 19 36.58 -42.62 -2.77
N SER A 20 35.61 -41.79 -3.14
CA SER A 20 34.34 -42.24 -3.71
C SER A 20 33.62 -41.06 -4.30
N SER A 21 33.46 -41.09 -5.62
CA SER A 21 32.39 -40.38 -6.31
C SER A 21 31.07 -40.82 -5.70
N ASN A 22 30.37 -39.93 -5.01
CA ASN A 22 28.92 -40.02 -4.88
C ASN A 22 28.32 -38.65 -5.19
N SER A 23 28.12 -38.47 -6.49
CA SER A 23 27.06 -37.63 -7.03
C SER A 23 25.74 -38.03 -6.36
N SER A 24 25.27 -37.21 -5.42
CA SER A 24 23.83 -37.12 -5.15
C SER A 24 23.36 -35.78 -5.70
N SER A 25 22.83 -35.91 -6.91
CA SER A 25 22.02 -34.92 -7.60
C SER A 25 21.06 -34.25 -6.61
N TRP A 26 21.24 -32.94 -6.41
CA TRP A 26 20.18 -32.09 -5.90
C TRP A 26 19.03 -32.16 -6.91
N THR A 27 18.09 -33.09 -6.69
CA THR A 27 16.81 -33.07 -7.37
C THR A 27 15.96 -31.99 -6.70
N GLY A 28 16.32 -30.74 -6.98
CA GLY A 28 15.57 -29.54 -6.62
C GLY A 28 14.26 -29.48 -7.41
N LYS A 29 13.32 -30.37 -7.09
CA LYS A 29 11.94 -30.30 -7.52
C LYS A 29 11.06 -30.47 -6.30
N THR A 30 10.99 -29.42 -5.48
CA THR A 30 9.93 -29.31 -4.48
C THR A 30 8.61 -29.34 -5.23
N SER A 31 7.88 -30.44 -5.10
CA SER A 31 6.59 -30.65 -5.76
C SER A 31 5.65 -29.50 -5.37
N PHE A 32 4.79 -29.07 -6.29
CA PHE A 32 3.73 -28.11 -5.98
C PHE A 32 2.94 -28.55 -4.74
N GLU A 33 2.70 -29.85 -4.61
CA GLU A 33 2.02 -30.48 -3.48
C GLU A 33 2.78 -30.31 -2.16
N GLU A 34 4.11 -30.32 -2.21
CA GLU A 34 4.97 -30.15 -1.04
C GLU A 34 4.97 -28.69 -0.56
N ARG A 35 4.86 -27.72 -1.48
CA ARG A 35 4.70 -26.30 -1.13
C ARG A 35 3.31 -25.97 -0.59
N VAL A 36 2.27 -26.63 -1.10
CA VAL A 36 0.89 -26.47 -0.61
C VAL A 36 0.75 -27.00 0.82
N MET A 37 1.45 -28.10 1.16
CA MET A 37 1.47 -28.69 2.51
C MET A 37 2.34 -27.90 3.51
N LEU A 38 3.10 -26.90 3.06
CA LEU A 38 4.00 -26.09 3.89
C LEU A 38 3.40 -24.73 4.29
N GLU A 39 2.26 -24.32 3.75
CA GLU A 39 1.61 -23.10 4.24
C GLU A 39 1.03 -23.35 5.64
N PRO A 40 1.32 -22.45 6.61
CA PRO A 40 0.83 -22.61 7.97
C PRO A 40 -0.70 -22.58 7.98
N TRP A 41 -1.30 -23.66 8.47
CA TRP A 41 -2.73 -23.76 8.76
C TRP A 41 -2.93 -23.99 10.27
N PRO A 42 -3.79 -23.20 10.95
CA PRO A 42 -4.63 -22.14 10.41
C PRO A 42 -3.83 -20.90 9.97
N VAL A 43 -4.44 -20.09 9.10
CA VAL A 43 -3.92 -18.77 8.69
C VAL A 43 -3.59 -17.96 9.93
N THR A 44 -2.41 -17.35 9.95
CA THR A 44 -1.98 -16.48 11.06
C THR A 44 -2.33 -15.04 10.73
N HIS A 45 -3.27 -14.49 11.49
CA HIS A 45 -3.74 -13.12 11.32
C HIS A 45 -2.73 -12.09 11.84
N ASN A 46 -2.51 -11.05 11.05
CA ASN A 46 -1.75 -9.87 11.45
C ASN A 46 -2.69 -8.86 12.14
N ILE A 47 -2.98 -9.13 13.42
CA ILE A 47 -3.91 -8.34 14.23
C ILE A 47 -3.53 -6.86 14.28
N GLY A 48 -2.23 -6.54 14.31
CA GLY A 48 -1.77 -5.15 14.33
C GLY A 48 -2.14 -4.39 13.06
N TRP A 49 -2.05 -5.04 11.90
CA TRP A 49 -2.41 -4.43 10.63
C TRP A 49 -3.93 -4.36 10.43
N GLU A 50 -4.65 -5.41 10.82
CA GLU A 50 -6.12 -5.42 10.86
C GLU A 50 -6.67 -4.25 11.70
N GLU A 51 -6.19 -4.09 12.94
CA GLU A 51 -6.60 -2.99 13.80
C GLU A 51 -6.19 -1.62 13.23
N SER A 52 -5.06 -1.53 12.53
CA SER A 52 -4.67 -0.30 11.82
C SER A 52 -5.69 0.08 10.74
N ILE A 53 -6.08 -0.86 9.89
CA ILE A 53 -7.10 -0.67 8.84
C ILE A 53 -8.43 -0.26 9.46
N LYS A 54 -8.89 -1.00 10.47
CA LYS A 54 -10.14 -0.74 11.18
C LYS A 54 -10.19 0.67 11.80
N ASN A 55 -9.12 1.09 12.47
CA ASN A 55 -9.05 2.41 13.10
C ASN A 55 -9.05 3.55 12.05
N ARG A 56 -8.35 3.34 10.94
CA ARG A 56 -8.33 4.29 9.81
C ARG A 56 -9.69 4.40 9.12
N LEU A 57 -10.39 3.29 8.91
CA LEU A 57 -11.77 3.29 8.43
C LEU A 57 -12.71 4.03 9.39
N ALA A 58 -12.63 3.73 10.69
CA ALA A 58 -13.44 4.41 11.71
C ALA A 58 -13.22 5.93 11.73
N LEU A 59 -12.00 6.40 11.43
CA LEU A 59 -11.71 7.82 11.26
C LEU A 59 -12.47 8.41 10.07
N LEU A 60 -12.40 7.77 8.90
CA LEU A 60 -13.11 8.21 7.70
C LEU A 60 -14.64 8.19 7.88
N GLU A 61 -15.17 7.18 8.58
CA GLU A 61 -16.60 7.09 8.91
C GLU A 61 -17.04 8.22 9.84
N ARG A 62 -16.21 8.54 10.84
CA ARG A 62 -16.48 9.66 11.75
C ARG A 62 -16.44 11.01 11.04
N GLN A 63 -15.62 11.13 10.00
CA GLN A 63 -15.50 12.33 9.17
C GLN A 63 -16.51 12.35 8.02
N GLU A 64 -17.43 11.38 7.95
CA GLU A 64 -18.47 11.27 6.92
C GLU A 64 -17.86 11.32 5.50
N SER A 65 -16.75 10.60 5.30
CA SER A 65 -16.05 10.58 4.01
C SER A 65 -16.95 10.06 2.89
N PRO A 66 -17.09 10.79 1.76
CA PRO A 66 -17.87 10.32 0.61
C PRO A 66 -17.21 9.14 -0.11
N PHE A 67 -15.94 8.85 0.21
CA PHE A 67 -15.16 7.78 -0.43
C PHE A 67 -15.33 6.41 0.26
N LEU A 68 -16.43 6.21 1.01
CA LEU A 68 -16.78 4.95 1.67
C LEU A 68 -17.95 4.20 1.01
N LEU A 69 -18.24 4.50 -0.27
CA LEU A 69 -19.25 3.79 -1.09
C LEU A 69 -20.64 3.74 -0.44
N ASP A 70 -21.04 4.81 0.26
CA ASP A 70 -22.32 4.93 0.97
C ASP A 70 -22.58 3.80 1.99
N LYS A 71 -21.53 3.11 2.45
CA LYS A 71 -21.64 2.07 3.46
C LYS A 71 -21.92 2.70 4.82
N GLY A 72 -22.81 2.05 5.58
CA GLY A 72 -23.06 2.40 6.97
C GLY A 72 -21.82 2.18 7.85
N LYS A 73 -21.80 2.82 9.03
CA LYS A 73 -20.71 2.70 10.00
C LYS A 73 -20.43 1.24 10.35
N GLY A 74 -19.17 0.84 10.30
CA GLY A 74 -18.70 -0.52 10.61
C GLY A 74 -18.95 -1.56 9.51
N VAL A 75 -19.72 -1.25 8.47
CA VAL A 75 -20.06 -2.21 7.41
C VAL A 75 -18.82 -2.57 6.59
N TYR A 76 -18.00 -1.58 6.23
CA TYR A 76 -16.79 -1.82 5.44
C TYR A 76 -15.83 -2.78 6.17
N TRP A 77 -15.55 -2.50 7.46
CA TRP A 77 -14.66 -3.37 8.24
C TRP A 77 -15.24 -4.78 8.44
N ALA A 78 -16.55 -4.89 8.67
CA ALA A 78 -17.19 -6.19 8.83
C ALA A 78 -17.03 -7.08 7.59
N GLU A 79 -17.16 -6.51 6.39
CA GLU A 79 -16.94 -7.24 5.13
C GLU A 79 -15.48 -7.67 4.96
N ILE A 80 -14.51 -6.76 5.14
CA ILE A 80 -13.08 -7.12 5.12
C ILE A 80 -12.81 -8.26 6.09
N LYS A 81 -13.34 -8.17 7.33
CA LYS A 81 -13.08 -9.15 8.37
C LYS A 81 -13.61 -10.52 7.99
N VAL A 82 -14.82 -10.59 7.43
CA VAL A 82 -15.39 -11.83 6.91
C VAL A 82 -14.53 -12.42 5.81
N GLU A 83 -14.02 -11.62 4.88
CA GLU A 83 -13.15 -12.12 3.80
C GLU A 83 -11.79 -12.62 4.33
N LEU A 84 -11.18 -11.90 5.27
CA LEU A 84 -9.92 -12.32 5.91
C LEU A 84 -10.08 -13.62 6.70
N ASP A 85 -11.17 -13.77 7.45
CA ASP A 85 -11.44 -14.98 8.25
C ASP A 85 -11.73 -16.22 7.37
N ASN A 86 -12.11 -16.00 6.10
CA ASN A 86 -12.42 -17.07 5.14
C ASN A 86 -11.28 -17.37 4.15
N CYS A 87 -10.10 -16.78 4.32
CA CYS A 87 -8.95 -17.05 3.45
C CYS A 87 -8.50 -18.51 3.58
N SER A 88 -8.27 -19.16 2.43
CA SER A 88 -7.89 -20.58 2.35
C SER A 88 -6.38 -20.83 2.57
N SER A 89 -5.59 -19.76 2.55
CA SER A 89 -4.13 -19.80 2.51
C SER A 89 -3.53 -18.51 3.08
N GLN A 90 -2.32 -18.58 3.63
CA GLN A 90 -1.62 -17.40 4.16
C GLN A 90 -1.35 -16.39 3.04
N LYS A 91 -1.01 -16.89 1.85
CA LYS A 91 -0.79 -16.06 0.66
C LYS A 91 -2.05 -15.31 0.23
N GLU A 92 -3.22 -15.94 0.33
CA GLU A 92 -4.50 -15.28 0.03
C GLU A 92 -4.80 -14.17 1.04
N TYR A 93 -4.66 -14.48 2.33
CA TYR A 93 -4.80 -13.51 3.42
C TYR A 93 -3.87 -12.30 3.23
N ASP A 94 -2.58 -12.54 3.00
CA ASP A 94 -1.60 -11.47 2.81
C ASP A 94 -1.95 -10.62 1.58
N ARG A 95 -2.39 -11.25 0.48
CA ARG A 95 -2.79 -10.55 -0.73
C ARG A 95 -4.00 -9.63 -0.49
N LEU A 96 -5.03 -10.15 0.16
CA LEU A 96 -6.26 -9.41 0.46
C LEU A 96 -5.97 -8.24 1.40
N LEU A 97 -5.25 -8.49 2.50
CA LEU A 97 -4.89 -7.46 3.46
C LEU A 97 -4.05 -6.33 2.82
N ASN A 98 -3.10 -6.69 1.96
CA ASN A 98 -2.31 -5.71 1.21
C ASN A 98 -3.18 -4.89 0.24
N PHE A 99 -4.15 -5.53 -0.41
CA PHE A 99 -5.09 -4.86 -1.31
C PHE A 99 -5.95 -3.85 -0.55
N GLU A 100 -6.64 -4.29 0.51
CA GLU A 100 -7.49 -3.42 1.33
C GLU A 100 -6.70 -2.25 1.94
N ASN A 101 -5.45 -2.49 2.34
CA ASN A 101 -4.61 -1.43 2.85
C ASN A 101 -4.29 -0.36 1.79
N ARG A 102 -3.99 -0.75 0.55
CA ARG A 102 -3.71 0.20 -0.54
C ARG A 102 -4.96 0.95 -0.97
N ASP A 103 -6.09 0.25 -1.09
CA ASP A 103 -7.37 0.87 -1.42
C ASP A 103 -7.76 1.91 -0.36
N LEU A 104 -7.61 1.57 0.93
CA LEU A 104 -7.82 2.51 2.03
C LEU A 104 -6.88 3.71 1.96
N GLN A 105 -5.60 3.52 1.63
CA GLN A 105 -4.66 4.65 1.44
C GLN A 105 -5.14 5.61 0.36
N ILE A 106 -5.66 5.10 -0.77
CA ILE A 106 -6.22 5.95 -1.83
C ILE A 106 -7.42 6.73 -1.32
N ARG A 107 -8.35 6.08 -0.62
CA ARG A 107 -9.54 6.74 -0.03
C ARG A 107 -9.15 7.84 0.96
N GLU A 108 -8.14 7.61 1.79
CA GLU A 108 -7.62 8.62 2.70
C GLU A 108 -7.01 9.82 1.97
N GLN A 109 -6.25 9.59 0.90
CA GLN A 109 -5.71 10.68 0.09
C GLN A 109 -6.82 11.50 -0.57
N LYS A 110 -7.85 10.85 -1.12
CA LYS A 110 -9.04 11.51 -1.67
C LYS A 110 -9.78 12.32 -0.59
N HIS A 111 -9.95 11.75 0.60
CA HIS A 111 -10.59 12.43 1.72
C HIS A 111 -9.79 13.65 2.21
N ALA A 112 -8.45 13.51 2.30
CA ALA A 112 -7.57 14.62 2.67
C ALA A 112 -7.65 15.77 1.66
N ALA A 113 -7.68 15.47 0.36
CA ALA A 113 -7.89 16.46 -0.68
C ALA A 113 -9.29 17.11 -0.59
N TYR A 114 -10.33 16.32 -0.32
CA TYR A 114 -11.69 16.80 -0.12
C TYR A 114 -11.81 17.75 1.08
N SER A 115 -11.11 17.46 2.17
CA SER A 115 -11.09 18.31 3.36
C SER A 115 -10.53 19.70 3.04
N ILE A 116 -9.42 19.77 2.30
CA ILE A 116 -8.85 21.05 1.83
C ILE A 116 -9.85 21.79 0.93
N PHE A 117 -10.54 21.07 0.06
CA PHE A 117 -11.56 21.65 -0.81
C PHE A 117 -12.73 22.25 -0.01
N LYS A 118 -13.26 21.54 1.00
CA LYS A 118 -14.33 22.07 1.86
C LYS A 118 -13.87 23.28 2.67
N ASP A 119 -12.63 23.30 3.15
CA ASP A 119 -12.07 24.48 3.81
C ASP A 119 -11.99 25.70 2.88
N ILE A 120 -11.68 25.50 1.60
CA ILE A 120 -11.67 26.57 0.59
C ILE A 120 -13.08 27.12 0.37
N LEU A 121 -14.07 26.24 0.21
CA LEU A 121 -15.46 26.66 0.02
C LEU A 121 -16.01 27.39 1.25
N ALA A 122 -15.68 26.93 2.45
CA ALA A 122 -16.06 27.59 3.70
C ALA A 122 -15.48 29.01 3.81
N GLN A 123 -14.23 29.22 3.36
CA GLN A 123 -13.61 30.55 3.31
C GLN A 123 -14.11 31.44 2.17
N HIS A 124 -14.65 30.83 1.10
CA HIS A 124 -15.11 31.54 -0.08
C HIS A 124 -16.52 31.10 -0.52
N PRO A 125 -17.59 31.37 0.28
CA PRO A 125 -18.94 30.87 0.00
C PRO A 125 -19.53 31.32 -1.34
N ALA A 126 -19.00 32.40 -1.93
CA ALA A 126 -19.39 32.85 -3.26
C ALA A 126 -19.04 31.83 -4.36
N LEU A 127 -17.98 31.02 -4.18
CA LEU A 127 -17.61 29.98 -5.13
C LEU A 127 -18.69 28.90 -5.21
N GLU A 128 -19.21 28.48 -4.05
CA GLU A 128 -20.30 27.50 -3.97
C GLU A 128 -21.61 28.06 -4.53
N LYS A 129 -21.99 29.29 -4.16
CA LYS A 129 -23.24 29.91 -4.62
C LYS A 129 -23.30 30.15 -6.14
N ASN A 130 -22.15 30.43 -6.74
CA ASN A 130 -22.06 30.73 -8.17
C ASN A 130 -21.67 29.49 -9.01
N ALA A 131 -21.50 28.33 -8.38
CA ALA A 131 -21.15 27.11 -9.08
C ALA A 131 -22.32 26.68 -9.99
N ALA A 132 -22.01 26.32 -11.23
CA ALA A 132 -23.00 25.81 -12.18
C ALA A 132 -23.47 24.38 -11.82
N TYR A 133 -22.71 23.68 -11.00
CA TYR A 133 -22.94 22.29 -10.58
C TYR A 133 -22.68 22.14 -9.09
N ASN A 134 -23.15 21.05 -8.50
CA ASN A 134 -22.84 20.69 -7.12
C ASN A 134 -21.30 20.57 -6.95
N PRO A 135 -20.66 21.41 -6.14
CA PRO A 135 -19.20 21.38 -6.00
C PRO A 135 -18.69 20.07 -5.40
N ASP A 136 -19.46 19.43 -4.53
CA ASP A 136 -19.06 18.17 -3.89
C ASP A 136 -19.03 17.02 -4.91
N GLU A 137 -20.06 16.92 -5.76
CA GLU A 137 -20.11 15.94 -6.87
C GLU A 137 -18.99 16.20 -7.89
N ALA A 138 -18.81 17.46 -8.30
CA ALA A 138 -17.77 17.84 -9.26
C ALA A 138 -16.36 17.52 -8.73
N PHE A 139 -16.13 17.65 -7.42
CA PHE A 139 -14.87 17.27 -6.80
C PHE A 139 -14.66 15.76 -6.81
N VAL A 140 -15.69 14.98 -6.46
CA VAL A 140 -15.64 13.51 -6.50
C VAL A 140 -15.34 13.02 -7.92
N ASP A 141 -16.00 13.56 -8.93
CA ASP A 141 -15.73 13.26 -10.34
C ASP A 141 -14.29 13.60 -10.73
N PHE A 142 -13.79 14.77 -10.32
CA PHE A 142 -12.42 15.18 -10.60
C PHE A 142 -11.38 14.20 -10.03
N VAL A 143 -11.53 13.77 -8.77
CA VAL A 143 -10.57 12.85 -8.15
C VAL A 143 -10.69 11.42 -8.70
N ASN A 144 -11.88 11.02 -9.17
CA ASN A 144 -12.10 9.71 -9.77
C ASN A 144 -11.65 9.64 -11.24
N ALA A 145 -11.69 10.75 -11.99
CA ALA A 145 -11.22 10.80 -13.37
C ALA A 145 -9.75 10.35 -13.52
N LYS A 146 -8.91 10.58 -12.49
CA LYS A 146 -7.54 10.08 -12.47
C LYS A 146 -7.50 8.55 -12.43
N ARG A 147 -8.35 7.91 -11.62
CA ARG A 147 -8.45 6.45 -11.55
C ARG A 147 -8.99 5.89 -12.86
N ASP A 148 -10.03 6.50 -13.41
CA ASP A 148 -10.58 6.08 -14.70
C ASP A 148 -9.51 6.09 -15.80
N ALA A 149 -8.69 7.15 -15.85
CA ALA A 149 -7.59 7.24 -16.82
C ALA A 149 -6.52 6.14 -16.62
N LEU A 150 -6.24 5.76 -15.37
CA LEU A 150 -5.32 4.65 -15.06
C LEU A 150 -5.93 3.29 -15.42
N ASP A 151 -7.23 3.12 -15.18
CA ASP A 151 -7.93 1.87 -15.50
C ASP A 151 -7.97 1.60 -17.01
N HIS A 152 -8.18 2.64 -17.81
CA HIS A 152 -8.11 2.56 -19.27
C HIS A 152 -6.72 2.20 -19.82
N GLN A 153 -5.64 2.50 -19.09
CA GLN A 153 -4.28 2.13 -19.49
C GLN A 153 -3.99 0.64 -19.28
N GLY A 154 -4.78 -0.05 -18.45
CA GLY A 154 -4.55 -1.44 -18.08
C GLY A 154 -3.26 -1.64 -17.25
N GLY A 155 -2.83 -2.89 -17.12
CA GLY A 155 -1.63 -3.26 -16.36
C GLY A 155 -1.91 -3.76 -14.95
N ASP A 156 -0.85 -3.87 -14.15
CA ASP A 156 -0.94 -4.39 -12.78
C ASP A 156 -1.66 -3.40 -11.85
N VAL A 157 -2.64 -3.92 -11.11
CA VAL A 157 -3.49 -3.10 -10.21
C VAL A 157 -2.64 -2.42 -9.14
N ALA A 158 -1.69 -3.13 -8.52
CA ALA A 158 -0.89 -2.57 -7.44
C ALA A 158 0.02 -1.43 -7.93
N VAL A 159 0.55 -1.54 -9.16
CA VAL A 159 1.32 -0.46 -9.79
C VAL A 159 0.44 0.78 -10.01
N ARG A 160 -0.79 0.60 -10.51
CA ARG A 160 -1.72 1.72 -10.73
C ARG A 160 -2.14 2.37 -9.42
N ASP A 161 -2.44 1.58 -8.40
CA ASP A 161 -2.75 2.06 -7.05
C ASP A 161 -1.61 2.93 -6.52
N GLN A 162 -0.36 2.48 -6.69
CA GLN A 162 0.81 3.26 -6.28
C GLN A 162 0.93 4.58 -7.05
N TRP A 163 0.65 4.59 -8.35
CA TRP A 163 0.66 5.83 -9.14
C TRP A 163 -0.43 6.82 -8.72
N GLU A 164 -1.60 6.32 -8.32
CA GLU A 164 -2.67 7.16 -7.78
C GLU A 164 -2.28 7.77 -6.43
N ILE A 165 -1.72 6.97 -5.52
CA ILE A 165 -1.18 7.45 -4.23
C ILE A 165 -0.11 8.52 -4.46
N ASP A 166 0.85 8.25 -5.34
CA ASP A 166 1.92 9.18 -5.71
C ASP A 166 1.38 10.49 -6.29
N PHE A 167 0.32 10.42 -7.10
CA PHE A 167 -0.34 11.58 -7.67
C PHE A 167 -0.94 12.49 -6.60
N PHE A 168 -1.71 11.92 -5.66
CA PHE A 168 -2.29 12.69 -4.57
C PHE A 168 -1.23 13.25 -3.64
N GLU A 169 -0.23 12.44 -3.28
CA GLU A 169 0.90 12.91 -2.49
C GLU A 169 1.52 14.13 -3.17
N ARG A 170 1.96 14.04 -4.43
CA ARG A 170 2.64 15.16 -5.09
C ARG A 170 1.74 16.38 -5.26
N SER A 171 0.47 16.19 -5.58
CA SER A 171 -0.48 17.28 -5.87
C SER A 171 -0.90 18.02 -4.60
N PHE A 172 -1.03 17.33 -3.47
CA PHE A 172 -1.59 17.89 -2.24
C PHE A 172 -0.58 18.06 -1.08
N LYS A 173 0.63 17.47 -1.12
CA LYS A 173 1.67 17.63 -0.06
C LYS A 173 2.00 19.09 0.25
N LYS A 174 2.06 19.91 -0.80
CA LYS A 174 2.41 21.32 -0.66
C LYS A 174 1.30 22.09 0.06
N TYR A 175 0.06 21.77 -0.27
CA TYR A 175 -1.11 22.40 0.33
C TYR A 175 -1.31 21.90 1.76
N SER A 176 -1.19 20.61 2.06
CA SER A 176 -1.35 20.09 3.44
C SER A 176 -0.36 20.69 4.44
N LYS A 177 0.89 20.98 4.04
CA LYS A 177 1.90 21.61 4.91
C LYS A 177 1.73 23.13 5.05
N ALA A 178 1.24 23.80 4.02
CA ALA A 178 1.10 25.25 4.00
C ALA A 178 -0.26 25.71 4.54
N TRP A 179 -1.30 24.87 4.42
CA TRP A 179 -2.68 25.22 4.72
C TRP A 179 -2.92 25.63 6.17
N PRO A 180 -2.39 24.92 7.20
CA PRO A 180 -2.54 25.35 8.59
C PRO A 180 -1.94 26.74 8.85
N LYS A 181 -0.91 27.14 8.08
CA LYS A 181 -0.26 28.44 8.22
C LYS A 181 -1.02 29.56 7.51
N LEU A 182 -1.76 29.23 6.46
CA LEU A 182 -2.59 30.17 5.68
C LEU A 182 -3.95 30.43 6.35
N SER A 183 -4.52 29.44 7.05
CA SER A 183 -5.77 29.61 7.81
C SER A 183 -5.57 30.41 9.10
N LEU A 184 -4.42 30.28 9.76
CA LEU A 184 -4.07 31.05 10.96
C LEU A 184 -3.67 32.51 10.68
N SER A 185 -3.20 32.85 9.47
CA SER A 185 -2.76 34.22 9.16
C SER A 185 -3.90 35.17 8.76
N LYS A 186 -5.13 34.68 8.61
CA LYS A 186 -6.30 35.49 8.22
C LYS A 186 -7.21 35.88 9.40
N GLY A 187 -6.77 35.61 10.64
CA GLY A 187 -7.49 36.01 11.86
C GLY A 187 -7.29 37.47 12.29
N ASP A 188 -6.30 38.17 11.73
CA ASP A 188 -6.02 39.57 12.07
C ASP A 188 -6.06 40.42 10.79
N THR A 189 -7.16 41.12 10.54
CA THR A 189 -7.14 42.54 10.10
C THR A 189 -8.57 43.09 9.89
N PHE A 190 -8.89 44.05 10.78
CA PHE A 190 -9.91 45.11 10.80
C PHE A 190 -11.39 44.75 10.90
#